data_AF-A0A820G9L0-F1
#
_entry.id   AF-A0A820G9L0-F1
#
_cell.length_a   1.000
_cell.length_b   1.000
_cell.length_c   1.000
_cell.angle_alpha   90.00
_cell.angle_beta   90.00
_cell.angle_gamma   90.00
#
_symmetry.space_group_name_H-M   'P 1'
#
loop_
_entity.id
_entity.type
_entity.pdbx_description
1 polymer ?
#
loop_
_entity_poly.entity_id
_entity_poly.type
_entity_poly.pdbx_seq_one_letter_code
_entity_poly.pdbx_strand_id
1 'polypeptide(L)'
;MYDIKDLPNTVNLVNLREEINENYTCIKTKQLLSIVQTTICLHDSRDAVSKEILEKKIWEEKYLIKLLEFLKRYPQMDFIDAGANLGAYMMFAVLFGRYGIV
;
A
#
# COMPACT_ATOMS: atom_id res chain seq x y z
N MET A 1 -31.86 15.58 5.38
CA MET A 1 -31.07 14.94 6.45
C MET A 1 -31.64 13.54 6.60
N TYR A 2 -30.94 12.53 6.09
CA TYR A 2 -31.42 11.13 6.13
C TYR A 2 -31.18 10.57 7.53
N ASP A 3 -32.18 9.94 8.12
CA ASP A 3 -32.05 9.27 9.41
C ASP A 3 -31.34 7.93 9.18
N ILE A 4 -30.43 7.53 10.08
CA ILE A 4 -29.59 6.32 9.92
C ILE A 4 -30.45 5.05 9.82
N LYS A 5 -31.69 5.12 10.29
CA LYS A 5 -32.70 4.06 10.22
C LYS A 5 -33.23 3.78 8.81
N ASP A 6 -32.98 4.67 7.86
CA ASP A 6 -33.43 4.54 6.46
C ASP A 6 -32.40 3.86 5.55
N LEU A 7 -31.24 3.45 6.08
CA LEU A 7 -30.26 2.71 5.31
C LEU A 7 -30.76 1.27 5.08
N PRO A 8 -30.74 0.75 3.84
CA PRO A 8 -31.10 -0.63 3.58
C PRO A 8 -30.21 -1.56 4.42
N ASN A 9 -30.77 -2.67 4.92
CA ASN A 9 -30.11 -3.70 5.75
C ASN A 9 -28.83 -4.32 5.15
N THR A 10 -28.38 -3.83 3.99
CA THR A 10 -27.17 -4.23 3.27
C THR A 10 -25.99 -3.26 3.47
N VAL A 11 -26.17 -2.13 4.17
CA VAL A 11 -25.09 -1.17 4.42
C VAL A 11 -24.39 -1.52 5.74
N ASN A 12 -23.21 -2.14 5.62
CA ASN A 12 -22.32 -2.37 6.76
C ASN A 12 -21.66 -1.04 7.13
N LEU A 13 -22.09 -0.44 8.24
CA LEU A 13 -21.43 0.71 8.84
C LEU A 13 -20.18 0.22 9.58
N VAL A 14 -19.00 0.51 9.02
CA VAL A 14 -17.72 0.18 9.65
C VAL A 14 -17.29 1.35 10.54
N ASN A 15 -17.13 1.09 11.83
CA ASN A 15 -16.60 2.07 12.77
C ASN A 15 -15.07 2.10 12.68
N LEU A 16 -14.52 3.11 12.00
CA LEU A 16 -13.06 3.27 11.85
C LEU A 16 -12.31 3.59 13.16
N ARG A 17 -13.04 3.80 14.28
CA ARG A 17 -12.45 4.02 15.61
C ARG A 17 -12.44 2.76 16.47
N GLU A 18 -13.08 1.69 16.01
CA GLU A 18 -13.05 0.41 16.69
C GLU A 18 -11.65 -0.20 16.55
N GLU A 19 -11.12 -0.73 17.64
CA GLU A 19 -9.85 -1.46 17.58
C GLU A 19 -10.03 -2.71 16.72
N ILE A 20 -9.29 -2.78 15.62
CA ILE A 20 -9.30 -3.94 14.75
C ILE A 20 -8.48 -5.04 15.44
N ASN A 21 -9.17 -6.01 16.02
CA ASN A 21 -8.56 -7.16 16.70
C ASN A 21 -8.19 -8.26 15.68
N GLU A 22 -7.48 -7.88 14.62
CA GLU A 22 -6.99 -8.77 13.58
C GLU A 22 -5.49 -8.99 13.72
N ASN A 23 -5.06 -10.22 13.44
CA ASN A 23 -3.64 -10.54 13.44
C ASN A 23 -3.02 -10.11 12.11
N TYR A 24 -2.15 -9.10 12.18
CA TYR A 24 -1.34 -8.68 11.03
C TYR A 24 0.07 -9.26 11.13
N THR A 25 0.54 -9.82 10.02
CA THR A 25 1.95 -10.18 9.87
C THR A 25 2.65 -9.07 9.11
N CYS A 26 3.48 -8.29 9.83
CA CYS A 26 4.28 -7.24 9.23
C CYS A 26 5.66 -7.78 8.81
N ILE A 27 6.04 -7.51 7.57
CA ILE A 27 7.34 -7.90 7.02
C ILE A 27 8.09 -6.68 6.51
N LYS A 28 9.41 -6.69 6.69
CA LYS A 28 10.28 -5.75 5.98
C LYS A 28 10.40 -6.19 4.53
N THR A 29 10.25 -5.25 3.60
CA THR A 29 10.40 -5.54 2.20
C THR A 29 11.86 -5.82 1.85
N LYS A 30 12.08 -6.47 0.71
CA LYS A 30 13.38 -6.51 0.05
C LYS A 30 13.86 -5.08 -0.19
N GLN A 31 15.16 -4.86 -0.04
CA GLN A 31 15.78 -3.58 -0.36
C GLN A 31 15.86 -3.41 -1.89
N LEU A 32 15.32 -2.32 -2.43
CA LEU A 32 15.39 -1.98 -3.84
C LEU A 32 16.39 -0.85 -4.08
N LEU A 33 17.16 -0.97 -5.17
CA LEU A 33 18.21 -0.03 -5.58
C LEU A 33 19.21 0.33 -4.47
N SER A 34 19.40 -0.56 -3.49
CA SER A 34 20.26 -0.36 -2.30
C SER A 34 19.87 0.84 -1.42
N ILE A 35 18.69 1.42 -1.61
CA ILE A 35 18.30 2.69 -0.99
C ILE A 35 16.98 2.53 -0.24
N VAL A 36 16.06 1.72 -0.78
CA VAL A 36 14.66 1.75 -0.33
C VAL A 36 14.25 0.43 0.29
N GLN A 37 13.83 0.49 1.55
CA GLN A 37 13.19 -0.60 2.28
C GLN A 37 11.98 -0.03 3.04
N THR A 38 10.87 -0.76 3.04
CA THR A 38 9.66 -0.37 3.77
C THR A 38 9.09 -1.55 4.56
N THR A 39 8.02 -1.33 5.32
CA THR A 39 7.31 -2.38 6.06
C THR A 39 5.90 -2.51 5.51
N ILE A 40 5.50 -3.73 5.15
CA ILE A 40 4.13 -4.04 4.72
C ILE A 40 3.52 -4.97 5.75
N CYS A 41 2.31 -4.64 6.22
CA CYS A 41 1.52 -5.48 7.11
C CYS A 41 0.43 -6.17 6.33
N LEU A 42 0.38 -7.49 6.42
CA LEU A 42 -0.59 -8.32 5.72
C LEU A 42 -1.58 -8.86 6.74
N HIS A 43 -2.87 -8.74 6.42
CA HIS A 43 -3.89 -9.53 7.10
C HIS A 43 -3.66 -11.02 6.79
N ASP A 44 -4.05 -11.91 7.70
CA ASP A 44 -4.01 -13.36 7.45
C ASP A 44 -5.00 -13.74 6.33
N SER A 45 -4.54 -13.59 5.09
CA SER A 45 -5.31 -13.82 3.88
C SER A 45 -4.53 -14.74 2.94
N ARG A 46 -5.28 -15.60 2.23
CA ARG A 46 -4.74 -16.54 1.23
C ARG A 46 -4.79 -15.99 -0.19
N ASP A 47 -4.91 -14.67 -0.35
CA ASP A 47 -4.93 -14.07 -1.68
C ASP A 47 -3.53 -14.06 -2.31
N ALA A 48 -3.51 -13.91 -3.64
CA ALA A 48 -2.28 -13.98 -4.42
C ALA A 48 -1.28 -12.87 -4.06
N VAL A 49 -1.77 -11.70 -3.64
CA VAL A 49 -0.95 -10.54 -3.31
C VAL A 49 -0.22 -10.77 -1.99
N SER A 50 -0.96 -11.14 -0.94
CA SER A 50 -0.38 -11.52 0.36
C SER A 50 0.62 -12.66 0.22
N LYS A 51 0.29 -13.70 -0.59
CA LYS A 51 1.21 -14.82 -0.85
C LYS A 51 2.51 -14.36 -1.52
N GLU A 52 2.42 -13.56 -2.58
CA GLU A 52 3.59 -13.05 -3.28
C GLU A 52 4.47 -12.19 -2.37
N ILE A 53 3.87 -11.31 -1.57
CA ILE A 53 4.60 -10.46 -0.63
C ILE A 53 5.27 -11.31 0.46
N LEU A 54 4.61 -12.34 1.00
CA LEU A 54 5.21 -13.24 1.99
C LEU A 54 6.40 -14.03 1.43
N GLU A 55 6.29 -14.53 0.20
CA GLU A 55 7.32 -15.35 -0.45
C GLU A 55 8.50 -14.51 -0.96
N LYS A 56 8.22 -13.44 -1.70
CA LYS A 56 9.25 -12.60 -2.36
C LYS A 56 9.70 -11.41 -1.52
N LYS A 57 9.01 -11.12 -0.42
CA LYS A 57 9.22 -9.92 0.42
C LYS A 57 9.03 -8.61 -0.35
N ILE A 58 8.25 -8.61 -1.43
CA ILE A 58 8.00 -7.42 -2.25
C ILE A 58 6.78 -7.64 -3.14
N TRP A 59 6.04 -6.59 -3.45
CA TRP A 59 4.96 -6.60 -4.44
C TRP A 59 5.48 -6.08 -5.78
N GLU A 60 5.20 -6.78 -6.89
CA GLU A 60 5.47 -6.29 -8.25
C GLU A 60 6.91 -5.74 -8.48
N GLU A 61 7.92 -6.46 -7.97
CA GLU A 61 9.33 -6.01 -7.91
C GLU A 61 9.83 -5.32 -9.18
N LYS A 62 9.58 -5.94 -10.34
CA LYS A 62 10.02 -5.45 -11.65
C LYS A 62 9.46 -4.06 -11.97
N TYR A 63 8.20 -3.80 -11.62
CA TYR A 63 7.54 -2.54 -11.91
C TYR A 63 7.93 -1.47 -10.89
N LEU A 64 8.06 -1.84 -9.60
CA LEU A 64 8.62 -0.95 -8.59
C LEU A 64 10.03 -0.49 -8.98
N ILE A 65 10.93 -1.40 -9.35
CA ILE A 65 12.30 -1.03 -9.78
C ILE A 65 12.26 0.00 -10.91
N LYS A 66 11.45 -0.24 -11.94
CA LYS A 66 11.30 0.70 -13.06
C LYS A 66 10.78 2.06 -12.63
N LEU A 67 9.78 2.11 -11.73
CA LEU A 67 9.29 3.37 -11.17
C LEU A 67 10.41 4.11 -10.45
N LEU A 68 11.16 3.43 -9.59
CA LEU A 68 12.22 4.08 -8.80
C LEU A 68 13.37 4.57 -9.68
N GLU A 69 13.74 3.81 -10.71
CA GLU A 69 14.70 4.26 -11.72
C GLU A 69 14.21 5.52 -12.44
N PHE A 70 12.92 5.58 -12.78
CA PHE A 70 12.30 6.74 -13.42
C PHE A 70 12.30 7.96 -12.50
N LEU A 71 11.85 7.81 -11.25
CA LEU A 71 11.82 8.90 -10.25
C LEU A 71 13.23 9.39 -9.88
N LYS A 72 14.22 8.50 -9.89
CA LYS A 72 15.64 8.85 -9.71
C LYS A 72 16.18 9.66 -10.90
N ARG A 73 15.76 9.31 -12.12
CA ARG A 73 16.20 9.98 -13.35
C ARG A 73 15.56 11.36 -13.53
N TYR A 74 14.32 11.54 -13.10
CA TYR A 74 13.56 12.78 -13.27
C TYR A 74 13.18 13.38 -11.92
N PRO A 75 14.14 13.99 -11.20
CA PRO A 75 13.95 14.42 -9.83
C PRO A 75 12.94 15.57 -9.66
N GLN A 76 12.48 16.18 -10.74
CA GLN A 76 11.53 17.28 -10.78
C GLN A 76 10.07 16.84 -11.01
N MET A 77 9.82 15.56 -11.25
CA MET A 77 8.47 15.05 -11.51
C MET A 77 7.73 14.74 -10.20
N ASP A 78 6.44 15.05 -10.20
CA ASP A 78 5.51 14.62 -9.16
C ASP A 78 4.96 13.23 -9.47
N PHE A 79 4.52 12.51 -8.43
CA PHE A 79 3.97 11.17 -8.55
C PHE A 79 2.55 11.13 -7.96
N ILE A 80 1.61 10.59 -8.73
CA ILE A 80 0.22 10.37 -8.31
C ILE A 80 -0.03 8.85 -8.39
N ASP A 81 -0.43 8.25 -7.28
CA ASP A 81 -0.76 6.82 -7.19
C ASP A 81 -2.28 6.63 -7.31
N ALA A 82 -2.78 6.71 -8.55
CA ALA A 82 -4.21 6.56 -8.82
C ALA A 82 -4.62 5.08 -8.74
N GLY A 83 -5.37 4.72 -7.71
CA GLY A 83 -5.75 3.33 -7.44
C GLY A 83 -4.69 2.57 -6.65
N ALA A 84 -4.10 3.22 -5.64
CA ALA A 84 -2.94 2.75 -4.88
C ALA A 84 -3.04 1.33 -4.29
N ASN A 85 -4.24 0.74 -4.22
CA ASN A 85 -4.50 -0.60 -3.67
C ASN A 85 -3.86 -0.74 -2.28
N LEU A 86 -2.68 -1.38 -2.16
CA LEU A 86 -1.93 -1.53 -0.91
C LEU A 86 -0.97 -0.37 -0.60
N GLY A 87 -0.94 0.67 -1.42
CA GLY A 87 -0.06 1.84 -1.27
C GLY A 87 1.42 1.57 -1.56
N ALA A 88 1.77 0.40 -2.11
CA ALA A 88 3.17 -0.01 -2.27
C ALA A 88 3.97 0.98 -3.15
N TYR A 89 3.42 1.43 -4.28
CA TYR A 89 4.14 2.36 -5.16
C TYR A 89 4.34 3.71 -4.47
N MET A 90 3.29 4.25 -3.84
CA MET A 90 3.40 5.47 -3.03
C MET A 90 4.44 5.37 -1.92
N MET A 91 4.45 4.28 -1.14
CA MET A 91 5.40 4.09 -0.03
C MET A 91 6.86 4.12 -0.49
N PHE A 92 7.16 3.60 -1.68
CA PHE A 92 8.53 3.69 -2.23
C PHE A 92 8.80 5.06 -2.87
N ALA A 93 7.80 5.70 -3.47
CA ALA A 93 7.94 7.02 -4.07
C ALA A 93 8.21 8.14 -3.04
N VAL A 94 7.56 8.10 -1.87
CA VAL A 94 7.78 9.10 -0.81
C VAL A 94 9.21 9.08 -0.27
N LEU A 95 9.89 7.94 -0.33
CA LEU A 95 11.30 7.81 0.07
C LEU A 95 12.29 8.51 -0.88
N PHE A 96 11.81 8.92 -2.06
CA PHE A 96 12.52 9.83 -2.98
C PHE A 96 12.18 11.32 -2.74
N GLY A 97 11.59 11.65 -1.59
CA GLY A 97 11.21 13.03 -1.23
C GLY A 97 9.99 13.53 -1.99
N ARG A 98 9.11 12.62 -2.43
CA ARG A 98 7.86 12.96 -3.12
C ARG A 98 6.73 13.14 -2.12
N TYR A 99 5.83 14.07 -2.44
CA TYR A 99 4.56 14.21 -1.74
C TYR A 99 3.54 13.30 -2.41
N GLY A 100 2.88 12.48 -1.60
CA GLY A 100 1.87 11.58 -2.07
C GLY A 100 0.48 12.17 -1.98
N ILE A 101 -0.29 12.07 -3.07
CA ILE A 101 -1.75 12.17 -3.05
C ILE A 101 -2.26 10.78 -3.42
N VAL A 102 -3.04 10.19 -2.50
CA VAL A 102 -3.73 8.89 -2.67
C VAL A 102 -5.22 9.17 -2.75
#